data_AF-A0A8B8TFR8-F1
#
_entry.id   AF-A0A8B8TFR8-F1
#
_cell.length_a   1.000
_cell.length_b   1.000
_cell.length_c   1.000
_cell.angle_alpha   90.00
_cell.angle_beta   90.00
_cell.angle_gamma   90.00
#
_symmetry.space_group_name_H-M   'P 1'
#
loop_
_entity.id
_entity.type
_entity.pdbx_description
1 polymer ?
#
loop_
_entity_poly.entity_id
_entity_poly.type
_entity_poly.pdbx_seq_one_letter_code
_entity_poly.pdbx_strand_id
1 'polypeptide(L)'
;MFTRHRGSEGRRPSRYGNGETQVHLRGLLTENLSLNVEKSGATAATGGSSVTYGRPAPSESAVVGGEYEGRRGLPGAAGRPPSGMTQSVVVQVGQCGNQIGCCFWDLALREHAAVNQKGIYDEAISSFFRNVDTRVVGDGGSISKGKICSLKARAVLIDMEEGVVNEILQGPLRDVFDSKQLITDISGSGNNWAVGHKVFGSLYQEQILEKLRKSAEHCDCLQCFFIIHSMGGGTGSGLGTFLLKVLEDEFPEVYRFVTSIYPSGEDDVITSPYNSILAMKELNEHADCVLPIDNQSLFDIISKIELMMNSGKLGTVIKPKSLVTSSAGTSKKRQEKPFDKMNNIVANLLLNLTSSARFEGSLNMDLNEISMNLVPFPQLHYLVSSLTPLYTLADVNIPPRRLDQMFSDAFSKDHQLIRADPKHSLYLACALMVRGNVQISDLRRNIESFCISD
;
A
#
# COMPACT_ATOMS: atom_id res chain seq x y z
N MET A 1 -41.44 -26.76 41.15
CA MET A 1 -41.23 -27.43 42.45
C MET A 1 -39.75 -27.29 42.81
N PHE A 2 -39.48 -26.68 43.97
CA PHE A 2 -38.30 -26.72 44.87
C PHE A 2 -36.99 -27.37 44.37
N THR A 3 -35.77 -26.87 44.62
CA THR A 3 -35.28 -26.15 45.81
C THR A 3 -33.95 -25.41 45.53
N ARG A 4 -33.68 -24.42 46.38
CA ARG A 4 -32.55 -23.50 46.44
C ARG A 4 -31.51 -24.03 47.45
N HIS A 5 -30.21 -23.88 47.18
CA HIS A 5 -29.21 -23.72 48.25
C HIS A 5 -28.04 -22.83 47.81
N ARG A 6 -27.73 -21.84 48.65
CA ARG A 6 -26.64 -20.85 48.58
C ARG A 6 -25.42 -21.32 49.40
N GLY A 7 -24.25 -20.80 49.03
CA GLY A 7 -23.01 -20.74 49.82
C GLY A 7 -21.85 -21.35 49.05
N SER A 8 -20.66 -20.78 48.93
CA SER A 8 -20.02 -19.60 49.52
C SER A 8 -18.70 -19.35 48.77
N GLU A 9 -18.17 -18.15 48.95
CA GLU A 9 -16.98 -17.51 48.35
C GLU A 9 -15.75 -18.39 48.08
N GLY A 10 -15.10 -18.16 46.93
CA GLY A 10 -13.86 -18.82 46.53
C GLY A 10 -12.92 -17.89 45.74
N ARG A 11 -11.97 -17.29 46.47
CA ARG A 11 -10.54 -17.06 46.15
C ARG A 11 -10.14 -16.38 44.81
N ARG A 12 -9.54 -15.19 44.96
CA ARG A 12 -8.54 -14.60 44.03
C ARG A 12 -7.22 -15.39 44.05
N PRO A 13 -6.44 -15.34 42.96
CA PRO A 13 -4.98 -15.22 43.00
C PRO A 13 -4.52 -13.93 42.26
N SER A 14 -3.84 -12.98 42.90
CA SER A 14 -2.37 -12.90 43.13
C SER A 14 -1.57 -12.80 41.83
N ARG A 15 -1.39 -11.61 41.24
CA ARG A 15 -0.15 -10.78 41.32
C ARG A 15 1.17 -11.57 41.42
N TYR A 16 1.83 -11.71 40.27
CA TYR A 16 3.28 -11.64 40.03
C TYR A 16 3.41 -10.69 38.83
N GLY A 17 4.33 -9.75 38.71
CA GLY A 17 5.55 -9.43 39.42
C GLY A 17 6.35 -8.61 38.41
N ASN A 18 6.67 -7.36 38.75
CA ASN A 18 7.29 -6.36 37.89
C ASN A 18 8.57 -6.88 37.23
N GLY A 19 8.58 -6.91 35.90
CA GLY A 19 9.77 -6.78 35.07
C GLY A 19 9.57 -5.55 34.20
N GLU A 20 10.21 -4.44 34.56
CA GLU A 20 10.25 -3.22 33.77
C GLU A 20 10.98 -3.50 32.46
N THR A 21 10.25 -3.84 31.40
CA THR A 21 10.77 -3.74 30.04
C THR A 21 10.50 -2.30 29.57
N GLN A 22 11.41 -1.38 29.91
CA GLN A 22 11.48 -0.09 29.24
C GLN A 22 11.83 -0.33 27.76
N VAL A 23 10.82 -0.38 26.91
CA VAL A 23 11.02 -0.31 25.45
C VAL A 23 11.04 1.17 25.09
N HIS A 24 12.23 1.67 24.79
CA HIS A 24 12.42 3.02 24.25
C HIS A 24 11.61 3.16 22.95
N LEU A 25 10.55 3.98 22.98
CA LEU A 25 9.94 4.56 21.78
C LEU A 25 11.00 5.41 21.08
N ARG A 26 11.68 4.83 20.09
CA ARG A 26 12.57 5.55 19.19
C ARG A 26 11.72 6.08 18.05
N GLY A 27 11.15 7.27 18.24
CA GLY A 27 10.61 8.04 17.13
C GLY A 27 11.71 8.31 16.11
N LEU A 28 11.55 7.82 14.88
CA LEU A 28 12.50 8.06 13.79
C LEU A 28 12.26 9.47 13.23
N LEU A 29 12.81 10.46 13.92
CA LEU A 29 13.49 11.59 13.29
C LEU A 29 14.98 11.27 13.37
N THR A 30 15.52 10.58 12.36
CA THR A 30 16.98 10.58 12.18
C THR A 30 17.33 11.76 11.28
N GLU A 31 17.88 12.78 11.91
CA GLU A 31 18.46 13.96 11.29
C GLU A 31 19.60 13.57 10.36
N ASN A 32 19.48 13.90 9.07
CA ASN A 32 20.63 14.12 8.20
C ASN A 32 20.90 15.63 8.15
N LEU A 33 21.48 16.15 9.22
CA LEU A 33 22.11 17.47 9.25
C LEU A 33 23.51 17.32 9.84
N SER A 34 24.47 16.98 8.98
CA SER A 34 25.88 17.21 9.26
C SER A 34 26.15 18.71 9.20
N LEU A 35 26.01 19.40 10.34
CA LEU A 35 26.56 20.73 10.51
C LEU A 35 27.93 20.62 11.16
N ASN A 36 28.95 20.86 10.34
CA ASN A 36 30.28 21.24 10.77
C ASN A 36 30.17 22.39 11.79
N VAL A 37 30.57 22.14 13.03
CA VAL A 37 30.91 23.22 13.97
C VAL A 37 32.38 23.06 14.33
N GLU A 38 33.14 24.04 13.87
CA GLU A 38 34.55 24.22 14.17
C GLU A 38 34.79 24.42 15.67
N LYS A 39 36.02 24.06 16.04
CA LYS A 39 36.64 24.08 17.36
C LYS A 39 36.47 25.41 18.11
N SER A 40 36.23 25.30 19.41
CA SER A 40 36.90 26.15 20.42
C SER A 40 37.06 25.36 21.71
N GLY A 41 38.32 25.20 22.15
CA GLY A 41 38.67 24.35 23.28
C GLY A 41 38.46 24.99 24.65
N ALA A 42 38.44 24.15 25.68
CA ALA A 42 39.00 24.45 27.00
C ALA A 42 39.24 23.14 27.76
N THR A 43 40.44 23.07 28.33
CA THR A 43 41.01 22.04 29.20
C THR A 43 40.33 21.93 30.56
N ALA A 44 40.21 20.71 31.10
CA ALA A 44 40.52 20.41 32.50
C ALA A 44 40.65 18.90 32.73
N ALA A 45 41.78 18.50 33.32
CA ALA A 45 42.11 17.15 33.74
C ALA A 45 41.78 16.95 35.23
N THR A 46 41.48 15.69 35.60
CA THR A 46 41.75 14.96 36.87
C THR A 46 40.81 13.75 36.84
N GLY A 47 41.21 12.48 36.93
CA GLY A 47 42.20 11.85 37.79
C GLY A 47 41.43 10.84 38.65
N GLY A 48 41.67 9.53 38.49
CA GLY A 48 40.92 8.52 39.27
C GLY A 48 41.13 7.08 38.78
N SER A 49 42.02 6.39 39.47
CA SER A 49 42.63 5.10 39.18
C SER A 49 41.88 3.82 39.62
N SER A 50 42.28 2.69 39.02
CA SER A 50 42.38 1.31 39.57
C SER A 50 41.09 0.44 39.57
N VAL A 51 41.07 -0.89 39.37
CA VAL A 51 42.05 -2.00 39.52
C VAL A 51 41.70 -3.15 38.55
N THR A 52 42.73 -3.79 37.98
CA THR A 52 42.70 -5.08 37.27
C THR A 52 42.87 -6.28 38.21
N TYR A 53 42.21 -7.41 37.93
CA TYR A 53 42.71 -8.75 38.31
C TYR A 53 42.50 -9.73 37.16
N GLY A 54 43.55 -10.49 36.83
CA GLY A 54 43.58 -11.44 35.73
C GLY A 54 43.84 -12.89 36.18
N ARG A 55 43.31 -13.80 35.35
CA ARG A 55 43.77 -15.19 35.02
C ARG A 55 43.79 -16.24 36.16
N PRO A 56 43.69 -17.56 35.86
CA PRO A 56 44.25 -18.25 34.67
C PRO A 56 43.38 -19.36 34.00
N ALA A 57 43.81 -19.77 32.81
CA ALA A 57 43.47 -21.05 32.16
C ALA A 57 44.48 -22.14 32.57
N PRO A 58 44.12 -23.45 32.53
CA PRO A 58 44.54 -24.34 31.42
C PRO A 58 43.44 -25.42 31.13
N SER A 59 43.44 -26.36 30.18
CA SER A 59 44.39 -26.97 29.23
C SER A 59 43.59 -27.79 28.19
N GLU A 60 44.23 -28.07 27.06
CA GLU A 60 43.77 -28.73 25.84
C GLU A 60 43.38 -30.23 25.96
N SER A 61 42.44 -30.67 25.12
CA SER A 61 42.53 -31.94 24.37
C SER A 61 41.63 -31.91 23.13
N ALA A 62 42.25 -32.08 21.96
CA ALA A 62 41.69 -32.12 20.60
C ALA A 62 40.88 -33.43 20.32
N VAL A 63 40.17 -33.72 19.22
CA VAL A 63 40.12 -33.34 17.78
C VAL A 63 38.71 -33.78 17.29
N VAL A 64 37.94 -33.05 16.45
CA VAL A 64 37.67 -33.19 14.99
C VAL A 64 36.26 -32.54 14.86
N GLY A 65 35.93 -31.51 14.09
CA GLY A 65 36.16 -31.22 12.67
C GLY A 65 34.77 -30.88 12.07
N GLY A 66 34.55 -29.63 11.67
CA GLY A 66 33.28 -29.15 11.11
C GLY A 66 33.21 -27.63 11.02
N GLU A 67 33.90 -27.06 10.04
CA GLU A 67 33.94 -25.64 9.73
C GLU A 67 32.56 -25.12 9.25
N TYR A 68 32.00 -24.15 9.96
CA TYR A 68 31.05 -23.18 9.41
C TYR A 68 31.73 -21.82 9.48
N GLU A 69 32.35 -21.41 8.37
CA GLU A 69 32.94 -20.08 8.23
C GLU A 69 31.87 -19.01 8.30
N GLY A 70 32.13 -18.03 9.18
CA GLY A 70 31.32 -16.84 9.38
C GLY A 70 31.24 -15.99 8.11
N ARG A 71 30.02 -15.52 7.82
CA ARG A 71 29.75 -14.53 6.77
C ARG A 71 30.60 -13.28 7.03
N ARG A 72 31.36 -12.93 5.98
CA ARG A 72 32.16 -11.73 5.84
C ARG A 72 31.31 -10.48 6.00
N GLY A 73 31.98 -9.43 6.50
CA GLY A 73 31.42 -8.13 6.81
C GLY A 73 30.63 -7.49 5.67
N LEU A 74 29.65 -6.71 6.10
CA LEU A 74 28.85 -5.80 5.29
C LEU A 74 29.77 -4.86 4.50
N PRO A 75 29.62 -4.76 3.17
CA PRO A 75 30.29 -3.70 2.43
C PRO A 75 29.69 -2.35 2.85
N GLY A 76 30.57 -1.43 3.23
CA GLY A 76 30.23 -0.07 3.60
C GLY A 76 29.46 0.65 2.49
N ALA A 77 28.63 1.59 2.92
CA ALA A 77 27.78 2.45 2.10
C ALA A 77 28.51 2.95 0.85
N ALA A 78 28.27 2.26 -0.27
CA ALA A 78 28.62 2.75 -1.59
C ALA A 78 27.64 3.88 -1.95
N GLY A 79 28.18 4.96 -2.51
CA GLY A 79 27.44 6.17 -2.86
C GLY A 79 26.16 5.87 -3.61
N ARG A 80 25.09 6.56 -3.21
CA ARG A 80 23.75 6.52 -3.80
C ARG A 80 23.88 6.66 -5.33
N PRO A 81 23.41 5.70 -6.15
CA PRO A 81 23.23 5.96 -7.56
C PRO A 81 22.23 7.13 -7.71
N PRO A 82 22.31 7.92 -8.79
CA PRO A 82 21.33 8.99 -9.02
C PRO A 82 19.94 8.38 -8.98
N SER A 83 19.03 9.04 -8.27
CA SER A 83 17.63 8.63 -8.07
C SER A 83 16.89 8.56 -9.41
N GLY A 84 17.01 7.46 -10.13
CA GLY A 84 16.05 7.10 -11.16
C GLY A 84 14.74 6.74 -10.46
N MET A 85 13.62 7.30 -10.89
CA MET A 85 12.33 6.97 -10.30
C MET A 85 12.03 5.48 -10.54
N THR A 86 11.60 4.80 -9.49
CA THR A 86 11.34 3.36 -9.52
C THR A 86 10.07 3.05 -10.32
N GLN A 87 10.05 1.86 -10.94
CA GLN A 87 8.93 1.41 -11.75
C GLN A 87 8.22 0.24 -11.09
N SER A 88 6.89 0.21 -11.20
CA SER A 88 6.05 -0.83 -10.62
C SER A 88 5.17 -1.46 -11.70
N VAL A 89 4.99 -2.78 -11.63
CA VAL A 89 4.05 -3.51 -12.47
C VAL A 89 2.79 -3.77 -11.66
N VAL A 90 1.65 -3.27 -12.12
CA VAL A 90 0.35 -3.48 -11.44
C VAL A 90 -0.33 -4.72 -12.02
N VAL A 91 -0.67 -5.68 -11.16
CA VAL A 91 -1.34 -6.91 -11.55
C VAL A 91 -2.77 -6.88 -11.01
N GLN A 92 -3.75 -6.85 -11.90
CA GLN A 92 -5.17 -6.69 -11.58
C GLN A 92 -5.87 -8.01 -11.79
N VAL A 93 -6.50 -8.54 -10.73
CA VAL A 93 -7.01 -9.92 -10.74
C VAL A 93 -8.48 -9.99 -10.37
N GLY A 94 -9.25 -10.62 -11.25
CA GLY A 94 -10.70 -10.80 -11.15
C GLY A 94 -11.46 -9.48 -11.30
N GLN A 95 -12.79 -9.60 -11.32
CA GLN A 95 -13.70 -8.46 -11.49
C GLN A 95 -13.37 -7.26 -10.58
N CYS A 96 -13.20 -7.48 -9.27
CA CYS A 96 -12.92 -6.41 -8.31
C CYS A 96 -11.58 -5.71 -8.61
N GLY A 97 -10.51 -6.48 -8.83
CA GLY A 97 -9.19 -5.93 -9.11
C GLY A 97 -9.15 -5.10 -10.39
N ASN A 98 -9.78 -5.60 -11.46
CA ASN A 98 -9.86 -4.88 -12.74
C ASN A 98 -10.69 -3.60 -12.66
N GLN A 99 -11.79 -3.58 -11.88
CA GLN A 99 -12.61 -2.37 -11.70
C GLN A 99 -11.87 -1.28 -10.91
N ILE A 100 -11.27 -1.64 -9.77
CA ILE A 100 -10.44 -0.72 -8.96
C ILE A 100 -9.25 -0.22 -9.79
N GLY A 101 -8.62 -1.14 -10.52
CA GLY A 101 -7.55 -0.86 -11.44
C GLY A 101 -7.91 0.20 -12.48
N CYS A 102 -9.06 0.05 -13.13
CA CYS A 102 -9.56 1.02 -14.10
C CYS A 102 -9.71 2.43 -13.50
N CYS A 103 -10.27 2.53 -12.28
CA CYS A 103 -10.34 3.79 -11.54
C CYS A 103 -8.95 4.37 -11.24
N PHE A 104 -8.02 3.53 -10.77
CA PHE A 104 -6.64 3.94 -10.47
C PHE A 104 -5.92 4.53 -11.68
N TRP A 105 -6.00 3.87 -12.84
CA TRP A 105 -5.36 4.34 -14.07
C TRP A 105 -5.94 5.68 -14.58
N ASP A 106 -7.26 5.87 -14.52
CA ASP A 106 -7.91 7.15 -14.85
C ASP A 106 -7.42 8.28 -13.93
N LEU A 107 -7.39 8.02 -12.61
CA LEU A 107 -6.94 9.00 -11.63
C LEU A 107 -5.45 9.33 -11.77
N ALA A 108 -4.58 8.35 -12.02
CA ALA A 108 -3.15 8.55 -12.22
C ALA A 108 -2.86 9.46 -13.43
N LEU A 109 -3.56 9.25 -14.55
CA LEU A 109 -3.45 10.10 -15.74
C LEU A 109 -3.92 11.52 -15.47
N ARG A 110 -5.05 11.68 -14.79
CA ARG A 110 -5.60 13.01 -14.45
C ARG A 110 -4.71 13.79 -13.51
N GLU A 111 -4.16 13.12 -12.51
CA GLU A 111 -3.27 13.73 -11.56
C GLU A 111 -1.97 14.20 -12.23
N HIS A 112 -1.39 13.36 -13.10
CA HIS A 112 -0.24 13.77 -13.88
C HIS A 112 -0.57 14.95 -14.80
N ALA A 113 -1.71 14.92 -15.50
CA ALA A 113 -2.14 16.02 -16.37
C ALA A 113 -2.38 17.34 -15.61
N ALA A 114 -2.80 17.27 -14.34
CA ALA A 114 -2.99 18.45 -13.50
C ALA A 114 -1.66 19.13 -13.12
N VAL A 115 -0.59 18.34 -12.93
CA VAL A 115 0.75 18.84 -12.55
C VAL A 115 1.57 19.19 -13.79
N ASN A 116 1.51 18.36 -14.84
CA ASN A 116 2.26 18.51 -16.09
C ASN A 116 1.35 19.00 -17.23
N GLN A 117 1.11 20.30 -17.26
CA GLN A 117 0.27 20.95 -18.29
C GLN A 117 0.90 20.91 -19.70
N LYS A 118 2.21 20.65 -19.80
CA LYS A 118 2.90 20.52 -21.09
C LYS A 118 2.59 19.19 -21.77
N GLY A 119 2.14 18.19 -20.99
CA GLY A 119 1.84 16.85 -21.47
C GLY A 119 3.09 16.13 -21.98
N ILE A 120 4.23 16.33 -21.33
CA ILE A 120 5.51 15.72 -21.69
C ILE A 120 5.71 14.45 -20.86
N TYR A 121 6.32 13.43 -21.44
CA TYR A 121 6.71 12.24 -20.69
C TYR A 121 7.88 12.55 -19.76
N ASP A 122 7.69 12.32 -18.47
CA ASP A 122 8.66 12.56 -17.40
C ASP A 122 8.80 11.34 -16.48
N GLU A 123 9.70 11.44 -15.51
CA GLU A 123 9.96 10.39 -14.53
C GLU A 123 8.68 10.01 -13.74
N ALA A 124 7.83 10.98 -13.43
CA ALA A 124 6.62 10.80 -12.63
C ALA A 124 5.60 9.84 -13.26
N ILE A 125 5.35 10.01 -14.57
CA ILE A 125 4.47 9.10 -15.30
C ILE A 125 5.18 7.79 -15.66
N SER A 126 6.52 7.79 -15.75
CA SER A 126 7.30 6.61 -16.09
C SER A 126 7.19 5.46 -15.08
N SER A 127 6.89 5.78 -13.81
CA SER A 127 6.76 4.79 -12.72
C SER A 127 5.72 3.71 -13.03
N PHE A 128 4.60 4.09 -13.68
CA PHE A 128 3.51 3.18 -14.01
C PHE A 128 3.19 3.09 -15.49
N PHE A 129 3.72 4.00 -16.31
CA PHE A 129 3.50 4.00 -17.74
C PHE A 129 4.82 3.89 -18.49
N ARG A 130 4.75 3.35 -19.69
CA ARG A 130 5.84 3.42 -20.67
C ARG A 130 5.39 4.27 -21.86
N ASN A 131 6.30 5.09 -22.35
CA ASN A 131 6.11 5.78 -23.61
C ASN A 131 6.40 4.82 -24.76
N VAL A 132 5.43 4.64 -25.66
CA VAL A 132 5.59 3.78 -26.86
C VAL A 132 5.55 4.59 -28.15
N ASP A 133 5.66 5.92 -28.04
CA ASP A 133 5.75 6.80 -29.20
C ASP A 133 7.09 6.57 -29.94
N THR A 134 6.99 6.12 -31.19
CA THR A 134 8.15 5.84 -32.05
C THR A 134 8.67 7.07 -32.77
N ARG A 135 8.05 8.24 -32.58
CA ARG A 135 8.46 9.50 -33.21
C ARG A 135 9.66 10.09 -32.46
N VAL A 136 10.84 9.57 -32.77
CA VAL A 136 12.13 10.10 -32.32
C VAL A 136 12.32 11.50 -32.92
N VAL A 137 12.17 12.55 -32.10
CA VAL A 137 12.60 13.90 -32.46
C VAL A 137 14.01 14.13 -31.90
N GLY A 138 15.01 13.80 -32.71
CA GLY A 138 16.36 14.40 -32.66
C GLY A 138 17.29 14.00 -31.50
N ASP A 139 18.37 13.32 -31.90
CA ASP A 139 19.67 13.13 -31.25
C ASP A 139 19.70 12.57 -29.81
N GLY A 140 19.82 11.23 -29.73
CA GLY A 140 20.69 10.57 -28.74
C GLY A 140 20.30 10.62 -27.25
N GLY A 141 19.03 10.69 -26.88
CA GLY A 141 18.63 10.65 -25.46
C GLY A 141 17.19 10.16 -25.24
N SER A 142 17.04 9.26 -24.26
CA SER A 142 15.91 8.37 -23.94
C SER A 142 14.54 9.00 -23.58
N ILE A 143 14.21 10.23 -23.99
CA ILE A 143 12.91 10.84 -23.67
C ILE A 143 12.40 11.60 -24.90
N SER A 144 11.23 11.19 -25.43
CA SER A 144 10.58 11.94 -26.51
C SER A 144 10.27 13.36 -26.01
N LYS A 145 10.92 14.38 -26.57
CA LYS A 145 10.71 15.80 -26.19
C LYS A 145 9.37 16.39 -26.68
N GLY A 146 8.43 15.54 -27.11
CA GLY A 146 7.13 15.92 -27.63
C GLY A 146 5.99 15.70 -26.64
N LYS A 147 4.80 16.16 -27.01
CA LYS A 147 3.57 15.80 -26.29
C LYS A 147 3.36 14.30 -26.33
N ILE A 148 2.96 13.73 -25.19
CA ILE A 148 2.56 12.35 -25.05
C ILE A 148 1.45 12.04 -26.06
N CYS A 149 1.69 11.07 -26.93
CA CYS A 149 0.69 10.63 -27.90
C CYS A 149 0.37 9.13 -27.81
N SER A 150 1.27 8.33 -27.23
CA SER A 150 1.01 6.92 -26.98
C SER A 150 1.67 6.46 -25.70
N LEU A 151 0.85 6.06 -24.73
CA LEU A 151 1.29 5.46 -23.47
C LEU A 151 0.74 4.06 -23.36
N LYS A 152 1.53 3.18 -22.74
CA LYS A 152 1.03 1.90 -22.25
C LYS A 152 1.23 1.81 -20.75
N ALA A 153 0.19 1.38 -20.02
CA ALA A 153 0.30 1.06 -18.61
C ALA A 153 1.19 -0.17 -18.41
N ARG A 154 2.00 -0.16 -17.35
CA ARG A 154 2.73 -1.32 -16.82
C ARG A 154 1.74 -2.19 -16.04
N ALA A 155 0.77 -2.76 -16.76
CA ALA A 155 -0.35 -3.49 -16.18
C ALA A 155 -0.49 -4.88 -16.79
N VAL A 156 -0.79 -5.86 -15.95
CA VAL A 156 -1.26 -7.19 -16.37
C VAL A 156 -2.66 -7.38 -15.83
N LEU A 157 -3.64 -7.61 -16.72
CA LEU A 157 -5.04 -7.77 -16.34
C LEU A 157 -5.41 -9.25 -16.48
N ILE A 158 -5.95 -9.82 -15.42
CA ILE A 158 -6.27 -11.25 -15.34
C ILE A 158 -7.72 -11.36 -14.86
N ASP A 159 -8.56 -12.04 -15.62
CA ASP A 159 -9.93 -12.32 -15.21
C ASP A 159 -10.43 -13.60 -15.86
N MET A 160 -11.02 -14.53 -15.12
CA MET A 160 -11.55 -15.76 -15.73
C MET A 160 -12.98 -15.53 -16.27
N GLU A 161 -13.40 -14.28 -16.34
CA GLU A 161 -14.60 -13.79 -16.99
C GLU A 161 -14.26 -12.56 -17.85
N GLU A 162 -14.73 -12.51 -19.10
CA GLU A 162 -14.33 -11.43 -20.01
C GLU A 162 -15.08 -10.10 -19.77
N GLY A 163 -16.18 -10.10 -19.00
CA GLY A 163 -17.12 -8.99 -18.93
C GLY A 163 -16.46 -7.66 -18.58
N VAL A 164 -15.70 -7.61 -17.50
CA VAL A 164 -15.06 -6.37 -17.02
C VAL A 164 -13.92 -5.94 -17.94
N VAL A 165 -13.08 -6.87 -18.39
CA VAL A 165 -11.94 -6.55 -19.27
C VAL A 165 -12.45 -6.03 -20.62
N ASN A 166 -13.50 -6.63 -21.18
CA ASN A 166 -14.12 -6.16 -22.42
C ASN A 166 -14.68 -4.74 -22.28
N GLU A 167 -15.29 -4.40 -21.14
CA GLU A 167 -15.74 -3.03 -20.87
C GLU A 167 -14.57 -2.03 -20.82
N ILE A 168 -13.43 -2.41 -20.24
CA ILE A 168 -12.22 -1.58 -20.21
C ILE A 168 -11.71 -1.32 -21.64
N LEU A 169 -11.69 -2.37 -22.48
CA LEU A 169 -11.25 -2.28 -23.89
C LEU A 169 -12.22 -1.52 -24.80
N GLN A 170 -13.49 -1.41 -24.42
CA GLN A 170 -14.48 -0.56 -25.09
C GLN A 170 -14.52 0.86 -24.48
N GLY A 171 -13.85 1.05 -23.34
CA GLY A 171 -13.84 2.28 -22.57
C GLY A 171 -12.82 3.33 -23.05
N PRO A 172 -12.78 4.49 -22.38
CA PRO A 172 -11.88 5.59 -22.73
C PRO A 172 -10.39 5.26 -22.52
N LEU A 173 -10.08 4.27 -21.68
CA LEU A 173 -8.70 3.86 -21.37
C LEU A 173 -8.19 2.72 -22.26
N ARG A 174 -8.95 2.28 -23.27
CA ARG A 174 -8.57 1.13 -24.11
C ARG A 174 -7.16 1.21 -24.69
N ASP A 175 -6.74 2.41 -25.09
CA ASP A 175 -5.46 2.64 -25.77
C ASP A 175 -4.29 2.64 -24.78
N VAL A 176 -4.57 2.79 -23.48
CA VAL A 176 -3.58 2.73 -22.39
C VAL A 176 -3.20 1.29 -22.06
N PHE A 177 -4.12 0.34 -22.20
CA PHE A 177 -3.82 -1.07 -21.93
C PHE A 177 -3.18 -1.75 -23.14
N ASP A 178 -2.24 -2.65 -22.88
CA ASP A 178 -1.66 -3.51 -23.91
C ASP A 178 -2.52 -4.77 -24.04
N SER A 179 -3.11 -5.00 -25.22
CA SER A 179 -3.96 -6.18 -25.46
C SER A 179 -3.19 -7.49 -25.31
N LYS A 180 -1.86 -7.47 -25.40
CA LYS A 180 -1.01 -8.64 -25.15
C LYS A 180 -0.89 -8.97 -23.66
N GLN A 181 -1.16 -8.01 -22.76
CA GLN A 181 -1.05 -8.14 -21.31
C GLN A 181 -2.37 -8.54 -20.63
N LEU A 182 -3.30 -9.16 -21.35
CA LEU A 182 -4.62 -9.58 -20.86
C LEU A 182 -4.75 -11.10 -20.81
N ILE A 183 -5.11 -11.68 -19.67
CA ILE A 183 -5.42 -13.11 -19.55
C ILE A 183 -6.90 -13.21 -19.23
N THR A 184 -7.68 -13.70 -20.19
CA THR A 184 -9.12 -13.88 -20.01
C THR A 184 -9.60 -15.26 -20.40
N ASP A 185 -10.67 -15.70 -19.74
CA ASP A 185 -11.42 -16.91 -20.10
C ASP A 185 -12.93 -16.65 -19.88
N ILE A 186 -13.78 -17.57 -20.34
CA ILE A 186 -15.24 -17.54 -20.19
C ILE A 186 -15.75 -18.50 -19.10
N SER A 187 -14.87 -19.31 -18.51
CA SER A 187 -15.26 -20.37 -17.58
C SER A 187 -15.72 -19.84 -16.22
N GLY A 188 -15.14 -18.74 -15.74
CA GLY A 188 -15.33 -18.20 -14.40
C GLY A 188 -14.82 -19.14 -13.29
N SER A 189 -14.40 -18.60 -12.14
CA SER A 189 -14.03 -19.45 -10.99
C SER A 189 -15.22 -19.82 -10.10
N GLY A 190 -16.44 -19.39 -10.43
CA GLY A 190 -17.67 -19.77 -9.74
C GLY A 190 -17.65 -19.52 -8.23
N ASN A 191 -17.00 -18.43 -7.79
CA ASN A 191 -16.79 -18.10 -6.38
C ASN A 191 -16.12 -19.21 -5.55
N ASN A 192 -15.23 -20.00 -6.17
CA ASN A 192 -14.48 -21.06 -5.51
C ASN A 192 -12.97 -20.82 -5.59
N TRP A 193 -12.34 -20.56 -4.45
CA TRP A 193 -10.90 -20.35 -4.35
C TRP A 193 -10.08 -21.52 -4.92
N ALA A 194 -10.50 -22.77 -4.69
CA ALA A 194 -9.75 -23.93 -5.16
C ALA A 194 -9.73 -24.03 -6.69
N VAL A 195 -10.82 -23.63 -7.35
CA VAL A 195 -10.86 -23.54 -8.83
C VAL A 195 -9.89 -22.46 -9.30
N GLY A 196 -9.93 -21.26 -8.72
CA GLY A 196 -8.99 -20.19 -9.05
C GLY A 196 -7.53 -20.59 -8.83
N HIS A 197 -7.21 -21.16 -7.66
CA HIS A 197 -5.84 -21.42 -7.23
C HIS A 197 -5.25 -22.72 -7.77
N LYS A 198 -6.01 -23.81 -7.77
CA LYS A 198 -5.49 -25.16 -8.09
C LYS A 198 -5.74 -25.53 -9.54
N VAL A 199 -6.88 -25.12 -10.11
CA VAL A 199 -7.23 -25.43 -11.50
C VAL A 199 -6.67 -24.36 -12.43
N PHE A 200 -7.16 -23.12 -12.34
CA PHE A 200 -6.73 -22.05 -13.23
C PHE A 200 -5.30 -21.58 -12.96
N GLY A 201 -4.87 -21.55 -11.70
CA GLY A 201 -3.47 -21.27 -11.36
C GLY A 201 -2.52 -22.18 -12.14
N SER A 202 -2.72 -23.50 -12.06
CA SER A 202 -1.90 -24.47 -12.78
C SER A 202 -2.07 -24.39 -14.30
N LEU A 203 -3.30 -24.18 -14.79
CA LEU A 203 -3.60 -24.15 -16.23
C LEU A 203 -2.95 -22.94 -16.93
N TYR A 204 -2.98 -21.77 -16.30
CA TYR A 204 -2.51 -20.51 -16.87
C TYR A 204 -1.12 -20.10 -16.38
N GLN A 205 -0.46 -20.92 -15.56
CA GLN A 205 0.83 -20.59 -14.93
C GLN A 205 1.87 -20.09 -15.95
N GLU A 206 2.09 -20.81 -17.05
CA GLU A 206 3.08 -20.42 -18.06
C GLU A 206 2.73 -19.10 -18.74
N GLN A 207 1.45 -18.90 -19.07
CA GLN A 207 0.99 -17.67 -19.72
C GLN A 207 1.10 -16.46 -18.78
N ILE A 208 0.77 -16.65 -17.51
CA ILE A 208 0.95 -15.65 -16.44
C ILE A 208 2.42 -15.26 -16.35
N LEU A 209 3.30 -16.25 -16.18
CA LEU A 209 4.73 -16.04 -16.02
C LEU A 209 5.32 -15.27 -17.20
N GLU A 210 4.97 -15.64 -18.43
CA GLU A 210 5.43 -14.98 -19.64
C GLU A 210 4.99 -13.50 -19.71
N LYS A 211 3.77 -13.18 -19.29
CA LYS A 211 3.28 -11.79 -19.26
C LYS A 211 3.92 -10.95 -18.16
N LEU A 212 4.16 -11.56 -17.00
CA LEU A 212 4.89 -10.92 -15.90
C LEU A 212 6.34 -10.64 -16.29
N ARG A 213 7.05 -11.61 -16.89
CA ARG A 213 8.41 -11.44 -17.43
C ARG A 213 8.47 -10.32 -18.45
N LYS A 214 7.62 -10.36 -19.47
CA LYS A 214 7.54 -9.27 -20.46
C LYS A 214 7.29 -7.91 -19.81
N SER A 215 6.43 -7.84 -18.79
CA SER A 215 6.15 -6.57 -18.11
C SER A 215 7.34 -6.07 -17.29
N ALA A 216 8.06 -6.98 -16.64
CA ALA A 216 9.30 -6.70 -15.92
C ALA A 216 10.43 -6.25 -16.85
N GLU A 217 10.60 -6.89 -18.02
CA GLU A 217 11.59 -6.52 -19.04
C GLU A 217 11.40 -5.10 -19.60
N HIS A 218 10.18 -4.58 -19.59
CA HIS A 218 9.92 -3.19 -19.97
C HIS A 218 10.36 -2.19 -18.89
N CYS A 219 10.75 -2.66 -17.71
CA CYS A 219 11.19 -1.81 -16.61
C CYS A 219 12.72 -1.77 -16.55
N ASP A 220 13.28 -0.56 -16.49
CA ASP A 220 14.72 -0.33 -16.28
C ASP A 220 15.11 -0.64 -14.83
N CYS A 221 14.22 -0.30 -13.89
CA CYS A 221 14.39 -0.57 -12.46
C CYS A 221 13.04 -0.97 -11.85
N LEU A 222 12.75 -2.28 -11.90
CA LEU A 222 11.54 -2.84 -11.28
C LEU A 222 11.68 -2.88 -9.76
N GLN A 223 10.82 -2.14 -9.08
CA GLN A 223 10.81 -2.05 -7.62
C GLN A 223 9.89 -3.09 -6.98
N CYS A 224 8.67 -3.22 -7.50
CA CYS A 224 7.66 -4.09 -6.93
C CYS A 224 6.61 -4.52 -7.97
N PHE A 225 6.00 -5.67 -7.70
CA PHE A 225 4.69 -6.02 -8.23
C PHE A 225 3.61 -5.52 -7.27
N PHE A 226 2.65 -4.78 -7.81
CA PHE A 226 1.51 -4.25 -7.06
C PHE A 226 0.26 -5.03 -7.42
N ILE A 227 -0.18 -5.94 -6.55
CA ILE A 227 -1.31 -6.85 -6.82
C ILE A 227 -2.58 -6.25 -6.26
N ILE A 228 -3.65 -6.19 -7.05
CA ILE A 228 -4.98 -5.73 -6.63
C ILE A 228 -5.99 -6.85 -6.89
N HIS A 229 -6.61 -7.35 -5.82
CA HIS A 229 -7.55 -8.47 -5.90
C HIS A 229 -8.57 -8.48 -4.76
N SER A 230 -9.65 -9.26 -4.91
CA SER A 230 -10.62 -9.50 -3.83
C SER A 230 -10.33 -10.79 -3.06
N MET A 231 -10.73 -10.82 -1.79
CA MET A 231 -10.65 -12.00 -0.92
C MET A 231 -11.88 -12.90 -1.02
N GLY A 232 -13.04 -12.34 -1.43
CA GLY A 232 -14.30 -13.07 -1.48
C GLY A 232 -14.58 -13.86 -2.77
N GLY A 233 -14.08 -13.41 -3.92
CA GLY A 233 -14.37 -14.02 -5.23
C GLY A 233 -13.41 -15.17 -5.59
N GLY A 234 -13.80 -16.09 -6.45
CA GLY A 234 -12.97 -17.27 -6.79
C GLY A 234 -11.68 -16.94 -7.55
N THR A 235 -11.77 -16.08 -8.57
CA THR A 235 -10.60 -15.65 -9.36
C THR A 235 -9.73 -14.69 -8.57
N GLY A 236 -10.34 -13.65 -8.00
CA GLY A 236 -9.62 -12.66 -7.19
C GLY A 236 -8.85 -13.30 -6.04
N SER A 237 -9.50 -14.17 -5.27
CA SER A 237 -8.84 -14.81 -4.11
C SER A 237 -7.90 -15.92 -4.55
N GLY A 238 -8.40 -16.90 -5.33
CA GLY A 238 -7.66 -18.10 -5.69
C GLY A 238 -6.51 -17.82 -6.65
N LEU A 239 -6.81 -17.24 -7.81
CA LEU A 239 -5.77 -16.94 -8.79
C LEU A 239 -4.90 -15.78 -8.30
N GLY A 240 -5.48 -14.76 -7.66
CA GLY A 240 -4.73 -13.63 -7.13
C GLY A 240 -3.65 -14.04 -6.12
N THR A 241 -3.93 -14.99 -5.21
CA THR A 241 -2.89 -15.45 -4.29
C THR A 241 -1.96 -16.49 -4.90
N PHE A 242 -2.40 -17.28 -5.88
CA PHE A 242 -1.51 -18.16 -6.65
C PHE A 242 -0.36 -17.37 -7.33
N LEU A 243 -0.66 -16.16 -7.83
CA LEU A 243 0.36 -15.29 -8.45
C LEU A 243 1.50 -14.92 -7.51
N LEU A 244 1.24 -14.81 -6.20
CA LEU A 244 2.26 -14.43 -5.23
C LEU A 244 3.38 -15.47 -5.17
N LYS A 245 3.00 -16.75 -5.21
CA LYS A 245 3.95 -17.84 -5.30
C LYS A 245 4.74 -17.82 -6.60
N VAL A 246 4.08 -17.61 -7.73
CA VAL A 246 4.76 -17.51 -9.05
C VAL A 246 5.76 -16.35 -9.05
N LEU A 247 5.40 -15.22 -8.45
CA LEU A 247 6.26 -14.05 -8.33
C LEU A 247 7.42 -14.27 -7.37
N GLU A 248 7.21 -14.96 -6.25
CA GLU A 248 8.28 -15.32 -5.32
C GLU A 248 9.29 -16.28 -5.97
N ASP A 249 8.81 -17.29 -6.69
CA ASP A 249 9.65 -18.28 -7.37
C ASP A 249 10.52 -17.64 -8.48
N GLU A 250 9.95 -16.70 -9.25
CA GLU A 250 10.63 -16.08 -10.41
C GLU A 250 11.39 -14.79 -10.06
N PHE A 251 10.84 -13.96 -9.18
CA PHE A 251 11.36 -12.63 -8.83
C PHE A 251 11.53 -12.49 -7.30
N PRO A 252 12.35 -13.34 -6.64
CA PRO A 252 12.44 -13.40 -5.18
C PRO A 252 12.92 -12.11 -4.52
N GLU A 253 13.66 -11.26 -5.25
CA GLU A 253 14.19 -9.99 -4.74
C GLU A 253 13.23 -8.81 -4.97
N VAL A 254 12.15 -9.00 -5.74
CA VAL A 254 11.20 -7.93 -6.09
C VAL A 254 10.01 -7.96 -5.13
N TYR A 255 9.68 -6.82 -4.54
CA TYR A 255 8.63 -6.73 -3.54
C TYR A 255 7.24 -7.07 -4.11
N ARG A 256 6.42 -7.76 -3.33
CA ARG A 256 5.03 -8.15 -3.65
C ARG A 256 4.10 -7.40 -2.71
N PHE A 257 3.69 -6.21 -3.13
CA PHE A 257 2.76 -5.35 -2.41
C PHE A 257 1.33 -5.70 -2.83
N VAL A 258 0.47 -6.04 -1.87
CA VAL A 258 -0.88 -6.53 -2.16
C VAL A 258 -1.94 -5.60 -1.59
N THR A 259 -2.89 -5.17 -2.41
CA THR A 259 -4.14 -4.55 -1.95
C THR A 259 -5.26 -5.57 -2.06
N SER A 260 -5.74 -6.02 -0.90
CA SER A 260 -6.72 -7.11 -0.79
C SER A 260 -8.05 -6.57 -0.28
N ILE A 261 -9.10 -6.74 -1.08
CA ILE A 261 -10.45 -6.26 -0.77
C ILE A 261 -11.24 -7.38 -0.09
N TYR A 262 -11.54 -7.20 1.20
CA TYR A 262 -12.30 -8.10 2.04
C TYR A 262 -13.80 -7.96 1.78
N PRO A 263 -14.53 -9.09 1.78
CA PRO A 263 -15.97 -9.11 1.58
C PRO A 263 -16.69 -8.46 2.77
N SER A 264 -17.89 -7.95 2.52
CA SER A 264 -18.79 -7.50 3.58
C SER A 264 -19.66 -8.66 4.10
N GLY A 265 -20.27 -8.49 5.27
CA GLY A 265 -21.23 -9.47 5.80
C GLY A 265 -22.54 -9.55 5.00
N GLU A 266 -22.78 -8.57 4.11
CA GLU A 266 -23.96 -8.48 3.26
C GLU A 266 -23.70 -8.97 1.83
N ASP A 267 -22.49 -9.50 1.54
CA ASP A 267 -22.15 -9.99 0.21
C ASP A 267 -22.95 -11.27 -0.13
N ASP A 268 -23.53 -11.34 -1.32
CA ASP A 268 -24.31 -12.49 -1.82
C ASP A 268 -23.49 -13.79 -1.97
N VAL A 269 -22.16 -13.69 -1.88
CA VAL A 269 -21.24 -14.81 -2.05
C VAL A 269 -21.06 -15.55 -0.72
N ILE A 270 -21.86 -16.59 -0.51
CA ILE A 270 -21.83 -17.43 0.70
C ILE A 270 -20.48 -18.12 0.96
N THR A 271 -19.67 -18.34 -0.08
CA THR A 271 -18.34 -18.97 0.01
C THR A 271 -17.23 -17.98 0.35
N SER A 272 -17.52 -16.68 0.42
CA SER A 272 -16.52 -15.63 0.62
C SER A 272 -15.69 -15.78 1.91
N PRO A 273 -16.21 -16.30 3.05
CA PRO A 273 -15.37 -16.53 4.22
C PRO A 273 -14.33 -17.65 4.00
N TYR A 274 -14.71 -18.72 3.31
CA TYR A 274 -13.79 -19.82 2.97
C TYR A 274 -12.69 -19.34 2.03
N ASN A 275 -13.07 -18.59 0.99
CA ASN A 275 -12.14 -18.01 0.03
C ASN A 275 -11.15 -17.06 0.73
N SER A 276 -11.64 -16.23 1.66
CA SER A 276 -10.83 -15.27 2.39
C SER A 276 -9.79 -15.94 3.30
N ILE A 277 -10.19 -16.99 4.03
CA ILE A 277 -9.27 -17.75 4.91
C ILE A 277 -8.16 -18.41 4.09
N LEU A 278 -8.52 -19.08 2.98
CA LEU A 278 -7.56 -19.78 2.13
C LEU A 278 -6.60 -18.80 1.44
N ALA A 279 -7.10 -17.67 0.95
CA ALA A 279 -6.26 -16.62 0.39
C ALA A 279 -5.36 -15.97 1.45
N MET A 280 -5.86 -15.74 2.67
CA MET A 280 -5.08 -15.13 3.75
C MET A 280 -3.87 -15.99 4.13
N LYS A 281 -4.00 -17.33 4.08
CA LYS A 281 -2.87 -18.24 4.29
C LYS A 281 -1.73 -17.94 3.30
N GLU A 282 -2.06 -17.88 2.00
CA GLU A 282 -1.07 -17.64 0.95
C GLU A 282 -0.51 -16.20 1.00
N LEU A 283 -1.33 -15.20 1.35
CA LEU A 283 -0.86 -13.83 1.59
C LEU A 283 0.16 -13.76 2.73
N ASN A 284 -0.08 -14.53 3.80
CA ASN A 284 0.81 -14.56 4.95
C ASN A 284 2.15 -15.25 4.65
N GLU A 285 2.15 -16.18 3.70
CA GLU A 285 3.35 -16.91 3.29
C GLU A 285 4.16 -16.16 2.24
N HIS A 286 3.51 -15.50 1.26
CA HIS A 286 4.18 -15.07 0.03
C HIS A 286 4.23 -13.54 -0.20
N ALA A 287 3.41 -12.74 0.49
CA ALA A 287 3.42 -11.27 0.32
C ALA A 287 4.40 -10.60 1.29
N ASP A 288 5.09 -9.53 0.86
CA ASP A 288 5.92 -8.72 1.78
C ASP A 288 5.11 -7.67 2.54
N CYS A 289 3.98 -7.25 1.96
CA CYS A 289 3.13 -6.21 2.53
C CYS A 289 1.72 -6.34 2.00
N VAL A 290 0.74 -6.32 2.90
CA VAL A 290 -0.68 -6.41 2.57
C VAL A 290 -1.40 -5.16 3.07
N LEU A 291 -2.19 -4.55 2.20
CA LEU A 291 -3.06 -3.42 2.47
C LEU A 291 -4.52 -3.94 2.47
N PRO A 292 -5.03 -4.41 3.62
CA PRO A 292 -6.40 -4.88 3.73
C PRO A 292 -7.39 -3.71 3.65
N ILE A 293 -8.42 -3.89 2.85
CA ILE A 293 -9.54 -2.93 2.71
C ILE A 293 -10.84 -3.70 2.85
N ASP A 294 -11.75 -3.24 3.69
CA ASP A 294 -13.03 -3.88 3.96
C ASP A 294 -14.17 -3.15 3.26
N ASN A 295 -14.93 -3.87 2.44
CA ASN A 295 -16.09 -3.33 1.74
C ASN A 295 -17.13 -2.73 2.70
N GLN A 296 -17.30 -3.29 3.90
CA GLN A 296 -18.23 -2.71 4.88
C GLN A 296 -17.76 -1.31 5.31
N SER A 297 -16.45 -1.16 5.56
CA SER A 297 -15.87 0.15 5.94
C SER A 297 -16.03 1.18 4.82
N LEU A 298 -15.83 0.77 3.56
CA LEU A 298 -16.06 1.64 2.40
C LEU A 298 -17.53 2.06 2.27
N PHE A 299 -18.45 1.12 2.48
CA PHE A 299 -19.90 1.39 2.45
C PHE A 299 -20.32 2.36 3.55
N ASP A 300 -19.83 2.18 4.78
CA ASP A 300 -20.13 3.04 5.92
C ASP A 300 -19.61 4.47 5.67
N ILE A 301 -18.40 4.59 5.09
CA ILE A 301 -17.82 5.87 4.67
C ILE A 301 -18.72 6.57 3.64
N ILE A 302 -19.13 5.87 2.59
CA ILE A 302 -19.98 6.45 1.54
C ILE A 302 -21.33 6.88 2.10
N SER A 303 -21.97 6.02 2.89
CA SER A 303 -23.25 6.33 3.55
C SER A 303 -23.15 7.58 4.41
N LYS A 304 -22.05 7.73 5.15
CA LYS A 304 -21.79 8.94 5.95
C LYS A 304 -21.61 10.18 5.07
N ILE A 305 -20.88 10.08 3.95
CA ILE A 305 -20.72 11.17 2.99
C ILE A 305 -22.08 11.61 2.43
N GLU A 306 -22.91 10.66 2.01
CA GLU A 306 -24.24 10.94 1.46
C GLU A 306 -25.18 11.59 2.49
N LEU A 307 -25.17 11.10 3.73
CA LEU A 307 -25.93 11.71 4.81
C LEU A 307 -25.49 13.15 5.08
N MET A 308 -24.18 13.43 5.06
CA MET A 308 -23.66 14.79 5.21
C MET A 308 -24.12 15.70 4.06
N MET A 309 -24.13 15.21 2.82
CA MET A 309 -24.62 15.97 1.66
C MET A 309 -26.12 16.27 1.77
N ASN A 310 -26.93 15.31 2.19
CA ASN A 310 -28.39 15.43 2.23
C ASN A 310 -28.89 16.25 3.43
N SER A 311 -28.14 16.28 4.54
CA SER A 311 -28.58 16.94 5.78
C SER A 311 -28.50 18.47 5.76
N GLY A 312 -27.90 19.09 4.74
CA GLY A 312 -27.79 20.56 4.62
C GLY A 312 -27.10 21.27 5.80
N LYS A 313 -26.49 20.53 6.73
CA LYS A 313 -25.89 21.03 7.99
C LYS A 313 -24.53 21.67 7.83
N LEU A 314 -24.16 22.01 6.60
CA LEU A 314 -23.04 22.87 6.30
C LEU A 314 -23.54 23.81 5.21
N GLY A 315 -23.40 25.13 5.40
CA GLY A 315 -23.78 26.16 4.42
C GLY A 315 -22.93 26.14 3.15
N THR A 316 -22.73 24.96 2.55
CA THR A 316 -21.79 24.67 1.48
C THR A 316 -22.46 23.70 0.51
N VAL A 317 -22.74 24.14 -0.70
CA VAL A 317 -23.12 23.28 -1.82
C VAL A 317 -21.88 22.48 -2.21
N ILE A 318 -21.75 21.24 -1.74
CA ILE A 318 -20.71 20.30 -2.21
C ILE A 318 -21.09 19.92 -3.65
N LYS A 319 -20.30 20.33 -4.65
CA LYS A 319 -20.54 19.90 -6.02
C LYS A 319 -20.23 18.39 -6.14
N PRO A 320 -21.09 17.60 -6.83
CA PRO A 320 -20.85 16.18 -7.07
C PRO A 320 -19.51 15.85 -7.76
N LYS A 321 -18.86 16.83 -8.40
CA LYS A 321 -17.55 16.70 -9.07
C LYS A 321 -16.35 16.84 -8.13
N SER A 322 -16.60 17.16 -6.86
CA SER A 322 -15.60 17.41 -5.81
C SER A 322 -15.56 16.27 -4.78
N LEU A 323 -15.94 15.05 -5.15
CA LEU A 323 -15.86 13.92 -4.24
C LEU A 323 -14.74 12.98 -4.67
N VAL A 324 -14.06 12.38 -3.70
CA VAL A 324 -13.15 11.23 -3.92
C VAL A 324 -13.90 10.14 -4.69
N THR A 325 -15.22 10.05 -4.52
CA THR A 325 -16.12 9.11 -5.19
C THR A 325 -16.46 9.45 -6.65
N SER A 326 -16.02 10.60 -7.19
CA SER A 326 -16.48 11.09 -8.50
C SER A 326 -15.46 10.87 -9.63
N SER A 327 -15.88 10.17 -10.69
CA SER A 327 -15.17 10.07 -11.98
C SER A 327 -15.53 11.28 -12.86
N ALA A 328 -15.02 12.46 -12.52
CA ALA A 328 -15.47 13.74 -13.10
C ALA A 328 -15.11 14.02 -14.58
N GLY A 329 -15.04 13.01 -15.47
CA GLY A 329 -14.49 13.16 -16.83
C GLY A 329 -15.25 12.54 -18.00
N THR A 330 -16.27 11.70 -17.82
CA THR A 330 -17.02 11.15 -18.95
C THR A 330 -18.40 11.77 -19.07
N SER A 331 -18.50 12.75 -19.95
CA SER A 331 -19.76 13.28 -20.48
C SER A 331 -20.54 12.18 -21.22
N LYS A 332 -21.41 11.47 -20.50
CA LYS A 332 -22.72 10.92 -20.89
C LYS A 332 -23.31 10.26 -19.64
N LYS A 333 -24.64 10.26 -19.50
CA LYS A 333 -25.38 9.56 -18.44
C LYS A 333 -24.98 8.06 -18.39
N ARG A 334 -23.86 7.72 -17.76
CA ARG A 334 -23.54 6.36 -17.37
C ARG A 334 -24.27 6.13 -16.06
N GLN A 335 -25.13 5.13 -16.02
CA GLN A 335 -25.73 4.67 -14.77
C GLN A 335 -24.57 4.29 -13.84
N GLU A 336 -24.48 4.97 -12.69
CA GLU A 336 -23.46 4.70 -11.68
C GLU A 336 -23.58 3.24 -11.27
N LYS A 337 -22.51 2.46 -11.46
CA LYS A 337 -22.53 1.03 -11.18
C LYS A 337 -22.44 0.80 -9.67
N PRO A 338 -22.97 -0.33 -9.18
CA PRO A 338 -22.64 -0.81 -7.85
C PRO A 338 -21.11 -0.80 -7.67
N PHE A 339 -20.63 -0.35 -6.51
CA PHE A 339 -19.20 -0.24 -6.16
C PHE A 339 -18.37 0.87 -6.82
N ASP A 340 -18.88 1.65 -7.79
CA ASP A 340 -18.07 2.73 -8.42
C ASP A 340 -17.51 3.73 -7.39
N LYS A 341 -18.32 4.16 -6.42
CA LYS A 341 -17.90 5.05 -5.34
C LYS A 341 -16.84 4.41 -4.43
N MET A 342 -16.98 3.13 -4.12
CA MET A 342 -16.03 2.37 -3.29
C MET A 342 -14.70 2.21 -4.00
N ASN A 343 -14.74 1.79 -5.27
CA ASN A 343 -13.58 1.63 -6.13
C ASN A 343 -12.78 2.93 -6.25
N ASN A 344 -13.48 4.07 -6.32
CA ASN A 344 -12.84 5.38 -6.34
C ASN A 344 -12.13 5.73 -5.01
N ILE A 345 -12.66 5.35 -3.86
CA ILE A 345 -11.97 5.54 -2.56
C ILE A 345 -10.67 4.72 -2.55
N VAL A 346 -10.74 3.44 -2.94
CA VAL A 346 -9.57 2.57 -3.01
C VAL A 346 -8.54 3.12 -4.00
N ALA A 347 -8.97 3.49 -5.20
CA ALA A 347 -8.09 4.05 -6.22
C ALA A 347 -7.37 5.33 -5.74
N ASN A 348 -8.05 6.20 -4.99
CA ASN A 348 -7.42 7.39 -4.40
C ASN A 348 -6.43 7.03 -3.28
N LEU A 349 -6.71 6.02 -2.45
CA LEU A 349 -5.74 5.51 -1.49
C LEU A 349 -4.46 5.06 -2.20
N LEU A 350 -4.59 4.24 -3.25
CA LEU A 350 -3.46 3.75 -4.04
C LEU A 350 -2.69 4.89 -4.71
N LEU A 351 -3.41 5.90 -5.22
CA LEU A 351 -2.82 7.09 -5.80
C LEU A 351 -1.98 7.87 -4.76
N ASN A 352 -2.50 8.03 -3.54
CA ASN A 352 -1.79 8.70 -2.45
C ASN A 352 -0.57 7.90 -1.96
N LEU A 353 -0.74 6.58 -1.80
CA LEU A 353 0.34 5.68 -1.38
C LEU A 353 1.51 5.67 -2.38
N THR A 354 1.21 5.78 -3.67
CA THR A 354 2.21 5.78 -4.74
C THR A 354 2.68 7.19 -5.14
N SER A 355 2.26 8.23 -4.41
CA SER A 355 2.55 9.61 -4.78
C SER A 355 4.02 9.97 -4.62
N SER A 356 4.69 9.46 -3.58
CA SER A 356 6.11 9.70 -3.30
C SER A 356 7.06 9.06 -4.31
N ALA A 357 6.63 7.96 -4.95
CA ALA A 357 7.39 7.32 -6.03
C ALA A 357 7.26 8.07 -7.37
N ARG A 358 6.21 8.90 -7.52
CA ARG A 358 5.90 9.62 -8.76
C ARG A 358 6.24 11.10 -8.70
N PHE A 359 6.13 11.74 -7.54
CA PHE A 359 6.33 13.17 -7.42
C PHE A 359 7.38 13.46 -6.35
N GLU A 360 8.22 14.43 -6.63
CA GLU A 360 9.18 14.94 -5.65
C GLU A 360 8.43 15.66 -4.51
N GLY A 361 8.81 15.32 -3.29
CA GLY A 361 8.37 15.96 -2.06
C GLY A 361 9.52 16.16 -1.08
N SER A 362 9.22 16.83 0.03
CA SER A 362 10.21 17.14 1.08
C SER A 362 10.73 15.89 1.80
N LEU A 363 9.92 14.83 1.83
CA LEU A 363 10.27 13.51 2.36
C LEU A 363 9.70 12.47 1.39
N ASN A 364 10.54 11.96 0.50
CA ASN A 364 10.17 10.89 -0.41
C ASN A 364 10.35 9.56 0.32
N MET A 365 9.32 8.73 0.23
CA MET A 365 9.33 7.37 0.74
C MET A 365 9.00 6.42 -0.40
N ASP A 366 9.90 5.52 -0.73
CA ASP A 366 9.70 4.53 -1.77
C ASP A 366 8.78 3.40 -1.27
N LEU A 367 8.07 2.69 -2.16
CA LEU A 367 7.17 1.60 -1.74
C LEU A 367 7.89 0.50 -0.94
N ASN A 368 9.14 0.20 -1.28
CA ASN A 368 9.95 -0.76 -0.53
C ASN A 368 10.31 -0.23 0.86
N GLU A 369 10.53 1.09 0.99
CA GLU A 369 10.76 1.72 2.30
C GLU A 369 9.52 1.68 3.17
N ILE A 370 8.30 1.75 2.59
CA ILE A 370 7.04 1.56 3.34
C ILE A 370 7.05 0.20 4.01
N SER A 371 7.37 -0.87 3.27
CA SER A 371 7.44 -2.21 3.85
C SER A 371 8.58 -2.31 4.88
N MET A 372 9.80 -1.84 4.56
CA MET A 372 10.94 -1.91 5.49
C MET A 372 10.73 -1.16 6.81
N ASN A 373 10.01 -0.02 6.77
CA ASN A 373 9.80 0.82 7.96
C ASN A 373 8.54 0.44 8.75
N LEU A 374 7.50 -0.09 8.10
CA LEU A 374 6.22 -0.39 8.74
C LEU A 374 6.02 -1.85 9.09
N VAL A 375 6.86 -2.76 8.59
CA VAL A 375 6.79 -4.20 8.87
C VAL A 375 7.96 -4.61 9.78
N PRO A 376 7.81 -4.50 11.11
CA PRO A 376 8.88 -4.86 12.05
C PRO A 376 9.09 -6.37 12.16
N PHE A 377 8.05 -7.15 11.88
CA PHE A 377 8.09 -8.61 11.90
C PHE A 377 7.50 -9.14 10.58
N PRO A 378 8.15 -10.10 9.89
CA PRO A 378 7.68 -10.59 8.59
C PRO A 378 6.26 -11.16 8.58
N GLN A 379 5.75 -11.64 9.73
CA GLN A 379 4.38 -12.16 9.85
C GLN A 379 3.34 -11.07 10.19
N LEU A 380 3.79 -9.85 10.53
CA LEU A 380 2.93 -8.72 10.89
C LEU A 380 3.02 -7.63 9.81
N HIS A 381 2.75 -8.01 8.57
CA HIS A 381 2.89 -7.20 7.36
C HIS A 381 1.57 -6.64 6.82
N TYR A 382 0.51 -6.66 7.64
CA TYR A 382 -0.80 -6.10 7.30
C TYR A 382 -0.87 -4.64 7.76
N LEU A 383 -0.90 -3.71 6.81
CA LEU A 383 -0.93 -2.27 7.08
C LEU A 383 -2.36 -1.74 7.09
N VAL A 384 -2.82 -1.30 8.25
CA VAL A 384 -4.12 -0.61 8.37
C VAL A 384 -4.03 0.77 7.76
N SER A 385 -4.98 1.11 6.88
CA SER A 385 -5.00 2.38 6.17
C SER A 385 -6.17 3.26 6.55
N SER A 386 -5.91 4.57 6.54
CA SER A 386 -6.91 5.62 6.73
C SER A 386 -6.79 6.67 5.64
N LEU A 387 -7.91 7.29 5.28
CA LEU A 387 -7.95 8.35 4.27
C LEU A 387 -8.65 9.60 4.82
N THR A 388 -8.00 10.75 4.65
CA THR A 388 -8.54 12.05 5.02
C THR A 388 -8.00 13.15 4.09
N PRO A 389 -8.83 14.12 3.65
CA PRO A 389 -10.29 14.12 3.77
C PRO A 389 -10.94 13.08 2.85
N LEU A 390 -12.14 12.62 3.19
CA LEU A 390 -12.90 11.65 2.37
C LEU A 390 -13.65 12.30 1.19
N TYR A 391 -13.41 13.60 0.93
CA TYR A 391 -13.97 14.39 -0.17
C TYR A 391 -12.86 15.23 -0.81
N THR A 392 -12.81 15.32 -2.14
CA THR A 392 -11.78 16.08 -2.84
C THR A 392 -12.11 17.57 -2.75
N LEU A 393 -11.16 18.40 -2.31
CA LEU A 393 -11.36 19.84 -2.12
C LEU A 393 -11.44 20.65 -3.45
N ALA A 394 -12.07 20.10 -4.50
CA ALA A 394 -12.27 20.83 -5.75
C ALA A 394 -13.34 21.94 -5.64
N ASP A 395 -14.00 22.10 -4.50
CA ASP A 395 -14.78 23.32 -4.21
C ASP A 395 -13.95 24.35 -3.46
N VAL A 396 -13.67 25.45 -4.16
CA VAL A 396 -13.05 26.70 -3.67
C VAL A 396 -13.83 27.34 -2.51
N ASN A 397 -15.05 26.87 -2.22
CA ASN A 397 -15.96 27.43 -1.22
C ASN A 397 -16.09 26.62 0.07
N ILE A 398 -15.33 25.52 0.23
CA ILE A 398 -15.25 24.82 1.51
C ILE A 398 -14.02 25.38 2.23
N PRO A 399 -14.15 26.00 3.42
CA PRO A 399 -12.97 26.38 4.18
C PRO A 399 -12.13 25.12 4.40
N PRO A 400 -10.84 25.11 4.03
CA PRO A 400 -10.01 23.92 4.19
C PRO A 400 -10.12 23.47 5.64
N ARG A 401 -10.44 22.18 5.87
CA ARG A 401 -10.38 21.64 7.23
C ARG A 401 -8.99 21.97 7.76
N ARG A 402 -8.95 22.48 8.99
CA ARG A 402 -7.67 22.76 9.65
C ARG A 402 -6.89 21.45 9.67
N LEU A 403 -5.60 21.51 9.37
CA LEU A 403 -4.72 20.33 9.35
C LEU A 403 -4.89 19.47 10.60
N ASP A 404 -5.02 20.11 11.76
CA ASP A 404 -5.22 19.46 13.06
C ASP A 404 -6.50 18.59 13.10
N GLN A 405 -7.58 19.03 12.45
CA GLN A 405 -8.81 18.23 12.35
C GLN A 405 -8.61 17.05 11.40
N MET A 406 -7.97 17.26 10.25
CA MET A 406 -7.67 16.16 9.32
C MET A 406 -6.79 15.10 9.99
N PHE A 407 -5.80 15.54 10.76
CA PHE A 407 -4.95 14.67 11.56
C PHE A 407 -5.79 13.87 12.56
N SER A 408 -6.64 14.53 13.37
CA SER A 408 -7.51 13.82 14.32
C SER A 408 -8.48 12.86 13.63
N ASP A 409 -8.97 13.21 12.43
CA ASP A 409 -9.88 12.37 11.65
C ASP A 409 -9.17 11.09 11.17
N ALA A 410 -7.88 11.16 10.80
CA ALA A 410 -7.08 10.01 10.36
C ALA A 410 -6.96 8.90 11.40
N PHE A 411 -7.08 9.23 12.69
CA PHE A 411 -7.04 8.26 13.80
C PHE A 411 -8.45 7.89 14.30
N SER A 412 -9.50 8.37 13.64
CA SER A 412 -10.88 7.98 13.95
C SER A 412 -11.22 6.67 13.25
N LYS A 413 -11.99 5.81 13.93
CA LYS A 413 -12.57 4.58 13.37
C LYS A 413 -13.36 4.84 12.08
N ASP A 414 -14.00 6.01 11.97
CA ASP A 414 -14.87 6.36 10.85
C ASP A 414 -14.10 6.69 9.55
N HIS A 415 -12.78 6.78 9.63
CA HIS A 415 -11.89 7.07 8.50
C HIS A 415 -10.95 5.90 8.19
N GLN A 416 -11.07 4.78 8.91
CA GLN A 416 -10.30 3.58 8.62
C GLN A 416 -10.95 2.84 7.45
N LEU A 417 -10.11 2.27 6.57
CA LEU A 417 -10.56 1.46 5.45
C LEU A 417 -10.75 -0.02 5.82
N ILE A 418 -10.55 -0.35 7.10
CA ILE A 418 -10.90 -1.61 7.75
C ILE A 418 -11.56 -1.29 9.08
N ARG A 419 -12.43 -2.17 9.57
CA ARG A 419 -13.07 -2.05 10.89
C ARG A 419 -12.08 -2.25 12.03
N ALA A 420 -11.29 -1.21 12.29
CA ALA A 420 -10.36 -1.10 13.40
C ALA A 420 -10.64 0.17 14.20
N ASP A 421 -10.35 0.14 15.50
CA ASP A 421 -10.35 1.33 16.34
C ASP A 421 -8.90 1.67 16.75
N PRO A 422 -8.25 2.59 16.04
CA PRO A 422 -6.85 2.88 16.26
C PRO A 422 -6.57 3.45 17.67
N LYS A 423 -7.54 4.10 18.31
CA LYS A 423 -7.38 4.70 19.66
C LYS A 423 -7.37 3.67 20.79
N HIS A 424 -7.89 2.48 20.53
CA HIS A 424 -7.92 1.38 21.49
C HIS A 424 -6.95 0.25 21.09
N SER A 425 -6.00 0.55 20.19
CA SER A 425 -5.05 -0.40 19.63
C SER A 425 -3.60 0.04 19.89
N LEU A 426 -2.68 -0.93 19.90
CA LEU A 426 -1.25 -0.64 19.97
C LEU A 426 -0.67 -0.46 18.56
N TYR A 427 0.08 0.61 18.35
CA TYR A 427 0.82 0.82 17.10
C TYR A 427 2.22 0.24 17.21
N LEU A 428 2.60 -0.58 16.24
CA LEU A 428 3.98 -1.03 16.07
C LEU A 428 4.78 -0.04 15.22
N ALA A 429 4.14 0.52 14.20
CA ALA A 429 4.67 1.54 13.31
C ALA A 429 3.53 2.38 12.74
N CYS A 430 3.81 3.62 12.33
CA CYS A 430 2.84 4.52 11.72
C CYS A 430 3.54 5.41 10.70
N ALA A 431 2.95 5.57 9.52
CA ALA A 431 3.37 6.55 8.52
C ALA A 431 2.22 7.51 8.22
N LEU A 432 2.57 8.80 8.07
CA LEU A 432 1.64 9.85 7.69
C LEU A 432 2.07 10.42 6.34
N MET A 433 1.31 10.11 5.29
CA MET A 433 1.54 10.65 3.96
C MET A 433 0.64 11.86 3.73
N VAL A 434 1.25 13.04 3.65
CA VAL A 434 0.52 14.31 3.57
C VAL A 434 0.82 15.00 2.26
N ARG A 435 -0.23 15.47 1.58
CA ARG A 435 -0.14 16.14 0.28
C ARG A 435 -0.73 17.54 0.36
N GLY A 436 -0.13 18.47 -0.37
CA GLY A 436 -0.54 19.87 -0.43
C GLY A 436 0.41 20.80 0.33
N ASN A 437 -0.03 22.04 0.53
CA ASN A 437 0.78 23.07 1.16
C ASN A 437 0.75 22.93 2.69
N VAL A 438 1.59 22.05 3.23
CA VAL A 438 1.68 21.75 4.67
C VAL A 438 3.12 21.93 5.15
N GLN A 439 3.30 22.63 6.26
CA GLN A 439 4.61 22.80 6.89
C GLN A 439 4.92 21.63 7.83
N ILE A 440 6.18 21.19 7.87
CA ILE A 440 6.65 20.11 8.75
C ILE A 440 6.44 20.47 10.24
N SER A 441 6.53 21.76 10.60
CA SER A 441 6.26 22.26 11.95
C SER A 441 4.83 21.98 12.42
N ASP A 442 3.84 22.14 11.55
CA ASP A 442 2.44 21.87 11.88
C ASP A 442 2.19 20.36 12.07
N LEU A 443 2.89 19.52 11.30
CA LEU A 443 2.83 18.06 11.47
C LEU A 443 3.46 17.63 12.80
N ARG A 444 4.65 18.16 13.13
CA ARG A 444 5.31 17.87 14.41
C ARG A 444 4.44 18.23 15.61
N ARG A 445 3.82 19.42 15.58
CA ARG A 445 2.87 19.85 16.63
C ARG A 445 1.72 18.86 16.83
N ASN A 446 1.14 18.37 15.74
CA ASN A 446 0.03 17.41 15.81
C ASN A 446 0.47 16.04 16.32
N ILE A 447 1.63 15.55 15.87
CA ILE A 447 2.21 14.29 16.34
C ILE A 447 2.51 14.37 17.84
N GLU A 448 3.16 15.44 18.30
CA GLU A 448 3.43 15.65 19.72
C GLU A 448 2.14 15.66 20.55
N SER A 449 1.11 16.39 20.08
CA SER A 449 -0.18 16.45 20.76
C SER A 449 -0.86 15.08 20.84
N PHE A 450 -0.72 14.26 19.81
CA PHE A 450 -1.26 12.90 19.76
C PHE A 450 -0.52 11.97 20.71
N CYS A 451 0.81 11.93 20.66
CA CYS A 451 1.63 11.07 21.52
C CYS A 451 1.56 11.42 23.00
N ILE A 452 1.16 12.64 23.36
CA ILE A 452 0.96 13.06 24.76
C ILE A 452 -0.45 12.70 25.27
N SER A 453 -1.41 12.46 24.36
CA SER A 453 -2.81 12.19 24.70
C SER A 453 -3.11 10.70 24.92
N ASP A 454 -2.25 9.82 24.39
CA ASP A 454 -2.24 8.36 24.64
C ASP A 454 -1.24 8.02 25.76
#